data_AF-A0A2L0F0R6-F1
#
_entry.id   AF-A0A2L0F0R6-F1
#
_cell.length_a   1.000
_cell.length_b   1.000
_cell.length_c   1.000
_cell.angle_alpha   90.00
_cell.angle_beta   90.00
_cell.angle_gamma   90.00
#
_symmetry.space_group_name_H-M   'P 1'
#
loop_
_entity.id
_entity.type
_entity.pdbx_description
1 polymer ?
#
loop_
_entity_poly.entity_id
_entity_poly.type
_entity_poly.pdbx_seq_one_letter_code
_entity_poly.pdbx_strand_id
1 'polypeptide(L)'
;MNALMGLYEQALPIFAELVAELAGAGLPMRRGVELRRGAGLLTYFDRDDGHIYLCLACGEDPKGQLAGLYLSSLLGITTAELDRLIRFLLPWTLAHELGHCLRHHEGMFGDDLFVEERAANDFASALTGAFYEGAERRAGVALVERAAAHLQREHPLPRDLASGLDLLAAETRGGAPRDSAALSAFTRRFSADYTADPAAYIGIQMVWISAYLRAPRRALDEVARAHLART
;
A
#
# COMPACT_ATOMS: atom_id res chain seq x y z
N MET A 1 4.28 -1.20 -28.79
CA MET A 1 3.08 -1.68 -28.06
C MET A 1 3.17 -1.15 -26.65
N ASN A 2 2.19 -0.36 -26.19
CA ASN A 2 2.17 0.17 -24.84
C ASN A 2 1.97 -0.98 -23.85
N ALA A 3 2.99 -1.28 -23.05
CA ALA A 3 2.96 -2.33 -22.03
C ALA A 3 1.89 -2.11 -20.94
N LEU A 4 1.22 -0.95 -20.94
CA LEU A 4 0.38 -0.45 -19.85
C LEU A 4 -1.13 -0.59 -20.11
N MET A 5 -1.54 -1.13 -21.26
CA MET A 5 -2.96 -1.39 -21.55
C MET A 5 -3.49 -2.52 -20.64
N GLY A 6 -4.73 -2.35 -20.15
CA GLY A 6 -5.46 -3.41 -19.47
C GLY A 6 -5.18 -3.57 -17.96
N LEU A 7 -4.52 -2.60 -17.29
CA LEU A 7 -4.26 -2.70 -15.84
C LEU A 7 -5.55 -2.73 -15.01
N TYR A 8 -6.57 -1.95 -15.42
CA TYR A 8 -7.86 -1.97 -14.75
C TYR A 8 -8.56 -3.32 -14.92
N GLU A 9 -8.54 -3.86 -16.13
CA GLU A 9 -9.12 -5.15 -16.47
C GLU A 9 -8.45 -6.29 -15.70
N GLN A 10 -7.14 -6.18 -15.44
CA GLN A 10 -6.40 -7.12 -14.58
C GLN A 10 -6.72 -6.94 -13.10
N ALA A 11 -7.00 -5.72 -12.66
CA ALA A 11 -7.34 -5.43 -11.27
C ALA A 11 -8.68 -6.02 -10.86
N LEU A 12 -9.65 -6.10 -11.77
CA LEU A 12 -11.00 -6.62 -11.50
C LEU A 12 -11.01 -8.06 -10.93
N PRO A 13 -10.38 -9.07 -11.56
CA PRO A 13 -10.34 -10.42 -10.99
C PRO A 13 -9.59 -10.48 -9.66
N ILE A 14 -8.48 -9.72 -9.51
CA ILE A 14 -7.73 -9.64 -8.24
C ILE A 14 -8.62 -9.07 -7.13
N PHE A 15 -9.33 -7.98 -7.42
CA PHE A 15 -10.27 -7.37 -6.47
C PHE A 15 -11.37 -8.35 -6.04
N ALA A 16 -11.97 -9.07 -7.00
CA ALA A 16 -12.99 -10.07 -6.72
C ALA A 16 -12.47 -11.22 -5.84
N GLU A 17 -11.24 -11.69 -6.11
CA GLU A 17 -10.58 -12.72 -5.32
C GLU A 17 -10.32 -12.26 -3.87
N LEU A 18 -9.79 -11.05 -3.69
CA LEU A 18 -9.55 -10.47 -2.36
C LEU A 18 -10.85 -10.29 -1.55
N VAL A 19 -11.92 -9.83 -2.20
CA VAL A 19 -13.24 -9.70 -1.56
C VAL A 19 -13.80 -11.08 -1.18
N ALA A 20 -13.60 -12.10 -2.02
CA ALA A 20 -14.02 -13.47 -1.72
C ALA A 20 -13.22 -14.07 -0.55
N GLU A 21 -11.91 -13.82 -0.46
CA GLU A 21 -11.06 -14.26 0.66
C GLU A 21 -11.52 -13.64 1.99
N LEU A 22 -11.80 -12.33 2.00
CA LEU A 22 -12.37 -11.64 3.16
C LEU A 22 -13.72 -12.22 3.58
N ALA A 23 -14.63 -12.43 2.63
CA ALA A 23 -15.92 -13.05 2.91
C ALA A 23 -15.77 -14.48 3.46
N GLY A 24 -14.86 -15.28 2.91
CA GLY A 24 -14.55 -16.63 3.37
C GLY A 24 -13.97 -16.67 4.80
N ALA A 25 -13.30 -15.60 5.21
CA ALA A 25 -12.80 -15.40 6.57
C ALA A 25 -13.84 -14.83 7.55
N GLY A 26 -15.09 -14.64 7.13
CA GLY A 26 -16.15 -14.05 7.97
C GLY A 26 -16.05 -12.54 8.13
N LEU A 27 -15.35 -11.86 7.21
CA LEU A 27 -15.20 -10.40 7.16
C LEU A 27 -15.92 -9.86 5.90
N PRO A 28 -17.27 -9.93 5.86
CA PRO A 28 -17.99 -9.51 4.67
C PRO A 28 -17.81 -8.01 4.43
N MET A 29 -17.42 -7.65 3.21
CA MET A 29 -17.39 -6.25 2.79
C MET A 29 -18.80 -5.66 2.75
N ARG A 30 -18.89 -4.33 2.91
CA ARG A 30 -20.13 -3.59 2.68
C ARG A 30 -20.73 -3.97 1.33
N ARG A 31 -22.02 -4.27 1.31
CA ARG A 31 -22.75 -4.61 0.08
C ARG A 31 -22.61 -3.45 -0.92
N GLY A 32 -22.04 -3.75 -2.09
CA GLY A 32 -21.87 -2.78 -3.17
C GLY A 32 -20.55 -2.02 -3.18
N VAL A 33 -19.53 -2.43 -2.40
CA VAL A 33 -18.16 -1.93 -2.67
C VAL A 33 -17.77 -2.30 -4.11
N GLU A 34 -17.21 -1.33 -4.83
CA GLU A 34 -16.84 -1.48 -6.24
C GLU A 34 -15.42 -0.98 -6.44
N LEU A 35 -14.70 -1.61 -7.36
CA LEU A 35 -13.51 -1.03 -7.95
C LEU A 35 -13.93 -0.10 -9.09
N ARG A 36 -13.46 1.14 -9.06
CA ARG A 36 -13.75 2.18 -10.06
C ARG A 36 -12.46 2.75 -10.63
N ARG A 37 -12.57 3.38 -11.81
CA ARG A 37 -11.45 4.12 -12.39
C ARG A 37 -11.30 5.45 -11.67
N GLY A 38 -10.14 5.67 -11.04
CA GLY A 38 -9.80 6.91 -10.36
C GLY A 38 -9.04 7.88 -11.26
N ALA A 39 -9.20 9.17 -11.00
CA ALA A 39 -8.34 10.21 -11.56
C ALA A 39 -7.27 10.57 -10.52
N GLY A 40 -6.00 10.27 -10.78
CA GLY A 40 -4.96 10.54 -9.80
C GLY A 40 -3.69 9.73 -10.03
N LEU A 41 -2.79 9.81 -9.05
CA LEU A 41 -1.51 9.10 -9.05
C LEU A 41 -1.56 7.79 -8.26
N LEU A 42 -2.39 7.75 -7.21
CA LEU A 42 -2.43 6.72 -6.19
C LEU A 42 -3.86 6.21 -6.04
N THR A 43 -4.01 4.90 -5.94
CA THR A 43 -5.28 4.27 -5.59
C THR A 43 -5.72 4.76 -4.21
N TYR A 44 -7.02 4.94 -4.02
CA TYR A 44 -7.58 5.35 -2.73
C TYR A 44 -8.97 4.77 -2.51
N PHE A 45 -9.33 4.58 -1.23
CA PHE A 45 -10.68 4.37 -0.76
C PHE A 45 -11.38 5.72 -0.47
N ASP A 46 -12.57 5.91 -1.02
CA ASP A 46 -13.41 7.09 -0.75
C ASP A 46 -14.40 6.78 0.38
N ARG A 47 -14.34 7.58 1.45
CA ARG A 47 -15.18 7.39 2.65
C ARG A 47 -16.62 7.82 2.43
N ASP A 48 -16.88 8.77 1.52
CA ASP A 48 -18.20 9.34 1.31
C ASP A 48 -19.09 8.36 0.54
N ASP A 49 -18.53 7.73 -0.50
CA ASP A 49 -19.27 6.77 -1.33
C ASP A 49 -18.97 5.29 -1.01
N GLY A 50 -17.86 5.01 -0.32
CA GLY A 50 -17.46 3.68 0.09
C GLY A 50 -16.89 2.81 -1.04
N HIS A 51 -16.39 3.41 -2.12
CA HIS A 51 -15.77 2.69 -3.25
C HIS A 51 -14.24 2.85 -3.28
N ILE A 52 -13.57 1.99 -4.06
CA ILE A 52 -12.13 2.04 -4.26
C ILE A 52 -11.85 2.54 -5.66
N TYR A 53 -11.02 3.56 -5.78
CA TYR A 53 -10.66 4.21 -7.03
C TYR A 53 -9.24 3.80 -7.42
N LEU A 54 -9.12 2.98 -8.46
CA LEU A 54 -7.84 2.60 -9.05
C LEU A 54 -7.32 3.72 -9.94
N CYS A 55 -6.32 4.43 -9.44
CA CYS A 55 -5.58 5.41 -10.21
C CYS A 55 -4.42 4.73 -10.92
N LEU A 56 -4.44 4.80 -12.24
CA LEU A 56 -3.40 4.24 -13.08
C LEU A 56 -2.54 5.38 -13.57
N ALA A 57 -1.36 5.54 -12.97
CA ALA A 57 -0.36 6.52 -13.39
C ALA A 57 0.22 6.25 -14.80
N CYS A 58 -0.47 5.46 -15.63
CA CYS A 58 0.02 4.92 -16.88
C CYS A 58 -1.13 4.70 -17.89
N GLY A 59 -2.20 5.49 -17.78
CA GLY A 59 -3.34 5.43 -18.70
C GLY A 59 -2.98 5.74 -20.16
N GLU A 60 -3.89 5.41 -21.08
CA GLU A 60 -3.73 5.70 -22.51
C GLU A 60 -3.80 7.20 -22.82
N ASP A 61 -4.45 7.97 -21.96
CA ASP A 61 -4.59 9.41 -22.12
C ASP A 61 -3.27 10.17 -21.81
N PRO A 62 -3.09 11.38 -22.36
CA PRO A 62 -1.87 12.16 -22.15
C PRO A 62 -1.53 12.46 -20.68
N LYS A 63 -2.54 12.57 -19.80
CA LYS A 63 -2.32 12.82 -18.37
C LYS A 63 -1.78 11.56 -17.70
N GLY A 64 -2.31 10.39 -18.02
CA GLY A 64 -1.77 9.09 -17.60
C GLY A 64 -0.34 8.88 -18.07
N GLN A 65 -0.03 9.18 -19.32
CA GLN A 65 1.33 9.08 -19.85
C GLN A 65 2.32 10.02 -19.13
N LEU A 66 1.92 11.27 -18.89
CA LEU A 66 2.74 12.23 -18.15
C LEU A 66 2.97 11.80 -16.70
N ALA A 67 1.92 11.29 -16.03
CA ALA A 67 2.05 10.73 -14.68
C ALA A 67 3.05 9.56 -14.64
N GLY A 68 3.07 8.72 -15.67
CA GLY A 68 3.96 7.57 -15.76
C GLY A 68 5.40 7.99 -15.96
N LEU A 69 5.63 8.99 -16.81
CA LEU A 69 6.96 9.60 -16.97
C LEU A 69 7.44 10.22 -15.66
N TYR A 70 6.56 10.98 -14.99
CA TYR A 70 6.86 11.59 -13.70
C TYR A 70 7.23 10.53 -12.65
N LEU A 71 6.43 9.47 -12.47
CA LEU A 71 6.75 8.40 -11.52
C LEU A 71 8.02 7.64 -11.89
N SER A 72 8.23 7.34 -13.17
CA SER A 72 9.44 6.63 -13.60
C SER A 72 10.69 7.43 -13.27
N SER A 73 10.66 8.76 -13.49
CA SER A 73 11.73 9.68 -13.12
C SER A 73 11.90 9.76 -11.60
N LEU A 74 10.80 9.92 -10.86
CA LEU A 74 10.81 10.06 -9.41
C LEU A 74 11.36 8.81 -8.71
N LEU A 75 11.05 7.62 -9.23
CA LEU A 75 11.51 6.34 -8.70
C LEU A 75 12.90 5.92 -9.23
N GLY A 76 13.45 6.65 -10.20
CA GLY A 76 14.71 6.29 -10.84
C GLY A 76 14.67 4.96 -11.59
N ILE A 77 13.54 4.64 -12.23
CA ILE A 77 13.33 3.40 -12.99
C ILE A 77 12.82 3.71 -14.40
N THR A 78 12.97 2.75 -15.31
CA THR A 78 12.40 2.90 -16.66
C THR A 78 10.88 2.78 -16.64
N THR A 79 10.19 3.25 -17.68
CA THR A 79 8.73 3.08 -17.82
C THR A 79 8.30 1.60 -17.90
N ALA A 80 9.13 0.74 -18.47
CA ALA A 80 8.90 -0.71 -18.49
C ALA A 80 9.06 -1.35 -17.10
N GLU A 81 9.96 -0.84 -16.27
CA GLU A 81 10.07 -1.26 -14.88
C GLU A 81 8.92 -0.71 -14.04
N LEU A 82 8.46 0.52 -14.31
CA LEU A 82 7.27 1.07 -13.66
C LEU A 82 6.03 0.21 -13.95
N ASP A 83 5.82 -0.22 -15.20
CA ASP A 83 4.75 -1.18 -15.55
C ASP A 83 4.82 -2.46 -14.69
N ARG A 84 6.01 -3.07 -14.62
CA ARG A 84 6.24 -4.28 -13.82
C ARG A 84 6.00 -4.02 -12.32
N LEU A 85 6.45 -2.88 -11.81
CA LEU A 85 6.26 -2.49 -10.42
C LEU A 85 4.77 -2.32 -10.11
N ILE A 86 4.01 -1.63 -10.96
CA ILE A 86 2.57 -1.42 -10.78
C ILE A 86 1.84 -2.77 -10.78
N ARG A 87 2.14 -3.66 -11.74
CA ARG A 87 1.53 -5.00 -11.81
C ARG A 87 1.84 -5.83 -10.57
N PHE A 88 3.09 -5.78 -10.12
CA PHE A 88 3.51 -6.47 -8.91
C PHE A 88 2.80 -5.93 -7.66
N LEU A 89 2.65 -4.61 -7.53
CA LEU A 89 2.01 -3.98 -6.38
C LEU A 89 0.48 -3.97 -6.44
N LEU A 90 -0.13 -4.32 -7.57
CA LEU A 90 -1.57 -4.23 -7.76
C LEU A 90 -2.39 -5.02 -6.71
N PRO A 91 -2.09 -6.30 -6.40
CA PRO A 91 -2.76 -7.01 -5.31
C PRO A 91 -2.60 -6.30 -3.97
N TRP A 92 -1.37 -5.86 -3.64
CA TRP A 92 -1.06 -5.15 -2.39
C TRP A 92 -1.90 -3.89 -2.23
N THR A 93 -1.91 -3.04 -3.25
CA THR A 93 -2.62 -1.77 -3.21
C THR A 93 -4.13 -1.98 -3.08
N LEU A 94 -4.73 -2.94 -3.79
CA LEU A 94 -6.15 -3.24 -3.65
C LEU A 94 -6.49 -3.77 -2.25
N ALA A 95 -5.67 -4.67 -1.71
CA ALA A 95 -5.86 -5.23 -0.38
C ALA A 95 -5.69 -4.17 0.73
N HIS A 96 -4.78 -3.22 0.54
CA HIS A 96 -4.60 -2.07 1.42
C HIS A 96 -5.87 -1.21 1.49
N GLU A 97 -6.43 -0.81 0.34
CA GLU A 97 -7.67 -0.02 0.31
C GLU A 97 -8.88 -0.81 0.85
N LEU A 98 -8.92 -2.12 0.65
CA LEU A 98 -9.92 -2.98 1.29
C LEU A 98 -9.78 -2.97 2.83
N GLY A 99 -8.56 -2.89 3.36
CA GLY A 99 -8.30 -2.69 4.79
C GLY A 99 -8.92 -1.40 5.32
N HIS A 100 -8.74 -0.29 4.61
CA HIS A 100 -9.42 0.97 4.92
C HIS A 100 -10.95 0.85 4.86
N CYS A 101 -11.47 0.20 3.81
CA CYS A 101 -12.89 -0.02 3.65
C CYS A 101 -13.50 -0.86 4.79
N LEU A 102 -12.82 -1.92 5.22
CA LEU A 102 -13.23 -2.75 6.36
C LEU A 102 -13.29 -1.93 7.66
N ARG A 103 -12.23 -1.17 7.97
CA ARG A 103 -12.20 -0.34 9.17
C ARG A 103 -13.31 0.70 9.17
N HIS A 104 -13.56 1.33 8.03
CA HIS A 104 -14.66 2.26 7.88
C HIS A 104 -16.03 1.58 8.08
N HIS A 105 -16.21 0.40 7.49
CA HIS A 105 -17.45 -0.37 7.62
C HIS A 105 -17.76 -0.78 9.08
N GLU A 106 -16.74 -1.21 9.82
CA GLU A 106 -16.89 -1.66 11.21
C GLU A 106 -17.01 -0.51 12.23
N GLY A 107 -16.88 0.75 11.77
CA GLY A 107 -16.86 1.94 12.60
C GLY A 107 -15.56 2.10 13.40
N MET A 108 -14.47 1.53 12.90
CA MET A 108 -13.13 1.54 13.52
C MET A 108 -12.17 2.56 12.91
N PHE A 109 -12.55 3.19 11.81
CA PHE A 109 -11.73 4.21 11.16
C PHE A 109 -11.63 5.46 12.04
N GLY A 110 -10.43 5.70 12.59
CA GLY A 110 -10.13 6.82 13.47
C GLY A 110 -9.47 8.02 12.78
N ASP A 111 -9.05 8.99 13.59
CA ASP A 111 -8.38 10.22 13.13
C ASP A 111 -6.84 10.10 13.11
N ASP A 112 -6.28 9.02 13.67
CA ASP A 112 -4.83 8.75 13.64
C ASP A 112 -4.46 8.03 12.34
N LEU A 113 -3.98 8.80 11.36
CA LEU A 113 -3.62 8.29 10.03
C LEU A 113 -2.58 7.18 10.07
N PHE A 114 -1.64 7.23 11.01
CA PHE A 114 -0.63 6.19 11.12
C PHE A 114 -1.24 4.86 11.58
N VAL A 115 -2.18 4.90 12.54
CA VAL A 115 -2.92 3.70 12.98
C VAL A 115 -3.73 3.12 11.82
N GLU A 116 -4.42 3.97 11.07
CA GLU A 116 -5.23 3.55 9.92
C GLU A 116 -4.39 2.90 8.82
N GLU A 117 -3.28 3.53 8.45
CA GLU A 117 -2.36 3.03 7.42
C GLU A 117 -1.65 1.74 7.85
N ARG A 118 -1.26 1.65 9.12
CA ARG A 118 -0.69 0.42 9.67
C ARG A 118 -1.68 -0.73 9.58
N ALA A 119 -2.94 -0.49 9.96
CA ALA A 119 -3.97 -1.51 9.89
C ALA A 119 -4.25 -1.93 8.43
N ALA A 120 -4.33 -0.97 7.50
CA ALA A 120 -4.46 -1.26 6.07
C ALA A 120 -3.29 -2.10 5.52
N ASN A 121 -2.05 -1.80 5.92
CA ASN A 121 -0.88 -2.58 5.53
C ASN A 121 -0.85 -3.99 6.14
N ASP A 122 -1.29 -4.15 7.39
CA ASP A 122 -1.44 -5.48 8.01
C ASP A 122 -2.45 -6.34 7.24
N PHE A 123 -3.59 -5.75 6.83
CA PHE A 123 -4.56 -6.44 5.97
C PHE A 123 -3.98 -6.78 4.60
N ALA A 124 -3.29 -5.83 3.95
CA ALA A 124 -2.63 -6.07 2.67
C ALA A 124 -1.64 -7.24 2.75
N SER A 125 -0.83 -7.29 3.81
CA SER A 125 0.11 -8.39 4.05
C SER A 125 -0.58 -9.75 4.21
N ALA A 126 -1.64 -9.79 5.01
CA ALA A 126 -2.37 -11.03 5.27
C ALA A 126 -3.06 -11.57 4.01
N LEU A 127 -3.65 -10.70 3.20
CA LEU A 127 -4.41 -11.07 2.00
C LEU A 127 -3.49 -11.42 0.83
N THR A 128 -2.39 -10.69 0.64
CA THR A 128 -1.63 -10.83 -0.61
C THR A 128 -0.55 -11.90 -0.59
N GLY A 129 -0.37 -12.60 0.52
CA GLY A 129 0.67 -13.62 0.66
C GLY A 129 0.65 -14.70 -0.42
N ALA A 130 -0.53 -15.08 -0.93
CA ALA A 130 -0.67 -16.08 -2.01
C ALA A 130 -0.31 -15.55 -3.41
N PHE A 131 -0.32 -14.23 -3.62
CA PHE A 131 0.01 -13.61 -4.91
C PHE A 131 1.52 -13.52 -5.16
N TYR A 132 2.32 -13.69 -4.11
CA TYR A 132 3.76 -13.44 -4.16
C TYR A 132 4.55 -14.71 -3.84
N GLU A 133 4.94 -15.45 -4.87
CA GLU A 133 5.78 -16.66 -4.70
C GLU A 133 7.04 -16.65 -5.57
N GLY A 134 8.00 -17.48 -5.15
CA GLY A 134 9.15 -17.86 -5.98
C GLY A 134 10.03 -16.71 -6.48
N ALA A 135 10.38 -16.77 -7.77
CA ALA A 135 11.29 -15.83 -8.41
C ALA A 135 10.65 -14.46 -8.66
N GLU A 136 9.34 -14.42 -8.94
CA GLU A 136 8.60 -13.19 -9.21
C GLU A 136 8.55 -12.31 -7.96
N ARG A 137 8.23 -12.89 -6.79
CA ARG A 137 8.32 -12.16 -5.52
C ARG A 137 9.69 -11.54 -5.28
N ARG A 138 10.77 -12.31 -5.50
CA ARG A 138 12.14 -11.80 -5.31
C ARG A 138 12.45 -10.64 -6.25
N ALA A 139 12.03 -10.73 -7.51
CA ALA A 139 12.24 -9.68 -8.50
C ALA A 139 11.44 -8.42 -8.17
N GLY A 140 10.17 -8.56 -7.79
CA GLY A 140 9.31 -7.44 -7.39
C GLY A 140 9.82 -6.74 -6.13
N VAL A 141 10.19 -7.50 -5.10
CA VAL A 141 10.79 -6.97 -3.86
C VAL A 141 12.10 -6.21 -4.16
N ALA A 142 12.98 -6.76 -4.99
CA ALA A 142 14.21 -6.08 -5.38
C ALA A 142 13.96 -4.78 -6.15
N LEU A 143 12.90 -4.73 -6.97
CA LEU A 143 12.48 -3.53 -7.69
C LEU A 143 11.95 -2.45 -6.74
N VAL A 144 11.09 -2.81 -5.78
CA VAL A 144 10.58 -1.91 -4.72
C VAL A 144 11.75 -1.33 -3.93
N GLU A 145 12.71 -2.16 -3.51
CA GLU A 145 13.86 -1.72 -2.72
C GLU A 145 14.78 -0.77 -3.48
N ARG A 146 14.99 -1.02 -4.77
CA ARG A 146 15.81 -0.13 -5.60
C ARG A 146 15.13 1.22 -5.79
N ALA A 147 13.81 1.24 -5.99
CA ALA A 147 13.02 2.46 -6.08
C ALA A 147 13.03 3.24 -4.75
N ALA A 148 12.86 2.55 -3.61
CA ALA A 148 12.96 3.14 -2.28
C ALA A 148 14.35 3.74 -2.01
N ALA A 149 15.42 3.01 -2.35
CA ALA A 149 16.80 3.48 -2.17
C ALA A 149 17.12 4.69 -3.07
N HIS A 150 16.56 4.75 -4.28
CA HIS A 150 16.66 5.92 -5.14
C HIS A 150 15.97 7.13 -4.50
N LEU A 151 14.71 6.98 -4.08
CA LEU A 151 13.95 8.04 -3.41
C LEU A 151 14.66 8.57 -2.17
N GLN A 152 15.19 7.70 -1.31
CA GLN A 152 15.91 8.11 -0.10
C GLN A 152 17.19 8.90 -0.41
N ARG A 153 17.82 8.67 -1.57
CA ARG A 153 19.03 9.39 -1.97
C ARG A 153 18.70 10.76 -2.56
N GLU A 154 17.72 10.84 -3.45
CA GLU A 154 17.35 12.09 -4.14
C GLU A 154 16.44 12.98 -3.29
N HIS A 155 15.63 12.37 -2.42
CA HIS A 155 14.66 13.00 -1.54
C HIS A 155 14.83 12.45 -0.11
N PRO A 156 15.94 12.79 0.57
CA PRO A 156 16.23 12.27 1.89
C PRO A 156 15.12 12.63 2.87
N LEU A 157 14.55 11.61 3.51
CA LEU A 157 13.56 11.81 4.56
C LEU A 157 14.22 12.53 5.75
N PRO A 158 13.48 13.41 6.44
CA PRO A 158 13.85 13.89 7.77
C PRO A 158 14.33 12.74 8.66
N ARG A 159 15.39 12.98 9.45
CA ARG A 159 16.08 11.95 10.25
C ARG A 159 15.15 11.17 11.18
N ASP A 160 14.16 11.85 11.74
CA ASP A 160 13.11 11.28 12.57
C ASP A 160 12.17 10.35 11.79
N LEU A 161 11.84 10.70 10.54
CA LEU A 161 11.06 9.81 9.66
C LEU A 161 11.87 8.56 9.27
N ALA A 162 13.14 8.72 8.90
CA ALA A 162 14.02 7.59 8.60
C ALA A 162 14.15 6.62 9.78
N SER A 163 14.32 7.15 11.00
CA SER A 163 14.43 6.35 12.22
C SER A 163 13.12 5.60 12.53
N GLY A 164 11.97 6.22 12.30
CA GLY A 164 10.66 5.57 12.46
C GLY A 164 10.43 4.44 11.46
N LEU A 165 10.90 4.57 10.22
CA LEU A 165 10.83 3.49 9.22
C LEU A 165 11.68 2.28 9.61
N ASP A 166 12.87 2.50 10.18
CA ASP A 166 13.72 1.41 10.67
C ASP A 166 13.04 0.65 11.82
N LEU A 167 12.39 1.38 12.73
CA LEU A 167 11.63 0.81 13.84
C LEU A 167 10.43 0.01 13.34
N LEU A 168 9.69 0.54 12.36
CA LEU A 168 8.56 -0.14 11.73
C LEU A 168 9.00 -1.41 11.03
N ALA A 169 10.06 -1.34 10.23
CA ALA A 169 10.62 -2.51 9.56
C ALA A 169 11.09 -3.57 10.57
N ALA A 170 11.59 -3.16 11.74
CA ALA A 170 11.94 -4.08 12.82
C ALA A 170 10.70 -4.71 13.48
N GLU A 171 9.64 -3.93 13.72
CA GLU A 171 8.38 -4.39 14.29
C GLU A 171 7.67 -5.39 13.37
N THR A 172 7.56 -5.08 12.08
CA THR A 172 6.94 -5.99 11.09
C THR A 172 7.68 -7.33 10.99
N ARG A 173 8.99 -7.37 11.32
CA ARG A 173 9.79 -8.60 11.39
C ARG A 173 9.61 -9.39 12.69
N GLY A 174 8.63 -9.05 13.52
CA GLY A 174 8.39 -9.67 14.82
C GLY A 174 9.35 -9.20 15.93
N GLY A 175 10.08 -8.11 15.70
CA GLY A 175 10.85 -7.46 16.76
C GLY A 175 9.92 -6.69 17.70
N ALA A 176 10.17 -6.76 19.02
CA ALA A 176 9.49 -5.85 19.94
C ALA A 176 9.88 -4.40 19.60
N PRO A 177 8.93 -3.45 19.52
CA PRO A 177 9.25 -2.05 19.31
C PRO A 177 10.10 -1.57 20.50
N ARG A 178 11.38 -1.29 20.24
CA ARG A 178 12.36 -0.97 21.29
C ARG A 178 12.26 0.46 21.81
N ASP A 179 11.54 1.33 21.10
CA ASP A 179 11.41 2.75 21.44
C ASP A 179 10.02 3.29 21.05
N SER A 180 9.09 3.29 21.99
CA SER A 180 7.72 3.80 21.80
C SER A 180 7.67 5.33 21.63
N ALA A 181 8.68 6.06 22.11
CA ALA A 181 8.75 7.50 21.99
C ALA A 181 9.14 7.93 20.57
N ALA A 182 10.12 7.23 19.97
CA ALA A 182 10.50 7.43 18.58
C ALA A 182 9.36 7.08 17.61
N LEU A 183 8.65 5.96 17.86
CA LEU A 183 7.46 5.60 17.08
C LEU A 183 6.34 6.65 17.23
N SER A 184 6.08 7.13 18.46
CA SER A 184 5.09 8.19 18.69
C SER A 184 5.45 9.51 18.01
N ALA A 185 6.74 9.87 17.97
CA ALA A 185 7.22 11.06 17.27
C ALA A 185 7.05 10.93 15.75
N PHE A 186 7.37 9.74 15.20
CA PHE A 186 7.10 9.39 13.81
C PHE A 186 5.62 9.53 13.48
N THR A 187 4.73 8.90 14.25
CA THR A 187 3.27 8.92 14.06
C THR A 187 2.70 10.35 14.01
N ARG A 188 3.13 11.23 14.93
CA ARG A 188 2.67 12.63 14.95
C ARG A 188 3.08 13.40 13.71
N ARG A 189 4.32 13.20 13.24
CA ARG A 189 4.83 13.92 12.07
C ARG A 189 4.27 13.37 10.77
N PHE A 190 4.10 12.05 10.69
CA PHE A 190 3.39 11.38 9.62
C PHE A 190 2.00 12.01 9.44
N SER A 191 1.23 12.12 10.52
CA SER A 191 -0.16 12.63 10.45
C SER A 191 -0.29 14.12 10.08
N ALA A 192 0.75 14.93 10.26
CA ALA A 192 0.67 16.39 10.03
C ALA A 192 1.00 16.79 8.58
N ASP A 193 2.04 16.21 7.98
CA ASP A 193 2.66 16.77 6.76
C ASP A 193 2.96 15.73 5.68
N TYR A 194 2.70 14.44 5.90
CA TYR A 194 3.26 13.40 5.02
C TYR A 194 2.72 13.43 3.57
N THR A 195 1.55 14.03 3.33
CA THR A 195 0.99 14.20 1.97
C THR A 195 1.43 15.50 1.30
N ALA A 196 2.07 16.43 2.02
CA ALA A 196 2.54 17.70 1.46
C ALA A 196 3.74 17.52 0.51
N ASP A 197 4.49 16.43 0.67
CA ASP A 197 5.59 16.03 -0.21
C ASP A 197 5.30 14.65 -0.81
N PRO A 198 4.81 14.59 -2.07
CA PRO A 198 4.52 13.33 -2.75
C PRO A 198 5.73 12.39 -2.86
N ALA A 199 6.96 12.91 -2.93
CA ALA A 199 8.17 12.08 -3.00
C ALA A 199 8.43 11.38 -1.66
N ALA A 200 8.31 12.13 -0.56
CA ALA A 200 8.43 11.58 0.79
C ALA A 200 7.33 10.54 1.07
N TYR A 201 6.08 10.83 0.69
CA TYR A 201 4.95 9.89 0.81
C TYR A 201 5.24 8.57 0.08
N ILE A 202 5.59 8.64 -1.20
CA ILE A 202 5.88 7.44 -2.01
C ILE A 202 7.09 6.71 -1.42
N GLY A 203 8.11 7.42 -0.95
CA GLY A 203 9.28 6.83 -0.31
C GLY A 203 8.93 6.02 0.94
N ILE A 204 8.09 6.57 1.82
CA ILE A 204 7.60 5.89 3.02
C ILE A 204 6.80 4.63 2.63
N GLN A 205 5.87 4.74 1.69
CA GLN A 205 5.06 3.60 1.25
C GLN A 205 5.94 2.49 0.66
N MET A 206 6.95 2.81 -0.16
CA MET A 206 7.86 1.79 -0.72
C MET A 206 8.66 1.06 0.36
N VAL A 207 9.10 1.77 1.41
CA VAL A 207 9.83 1.15 2.52
C VAL A 207 8.91 0.22 3.32
N TRP A 208 7.67 0.65 3.61
CA TRP A 208 6.68 -0.20 4.28
C TRP A 208 6.33 -1.44 3.48
N ILE A 209 5.98 -1.26 2.20
CA ILE A 209 5.69 -2.37 1.30
C ILE A 209 6.86 -3.37 1.29
N SER A 210 8.11 -2.90 1.14
CA SER A 210 9.29 -3.79 1.20
C SER A 210 9.38 -4.54 2.53
N ALA A 211 9.17 -3.86 3.67
CA ALA A 211 9.22 -4.48 4.99
C ALA A 211 8.17 -5.58 5.16
N TYR A 212 6.92 -5.30 4.78
CA TYR A 212 5.83 -6.27 4.86
C TYR A 212 5.99 -7.42 3.88
N LEU A 213 6.42 -7.13 2.64
CA LEU A 213 6.69 -8.18 1.66
C LEU A 213 7.81 -9.11 2.10
N ARG A 214 8.67 -8.72 3.05
CA ARG A 214 9.72 -9.57 3.63
C ARG A 214 9.29 -10.29 4.91
N ALA A 215 8.29 -9.77 5.61
CA ALA A 215 7.84 -10.30 6.88
C ALA A 215 7.17 -11.68 6.73
N PRO A 216 7.17 -12.50 7.79
CA PRO A 216 6.32 -13.68 7.83
C PRO A 216 4.85 -13.28 7.65
N ARG A 217 4.13 -14.03 6.82
CA ARG A 217 2.69 -13.82 6.61
C ARG A 217 1.96 -14.05 7.94
N ARG A 218 1.19 -13.05 8.37
CA ARG A 218 0.24 -13.19 9.48
C ARG A 218 -1.07 -13.77 8.96
N ALA A 219 -1.74 -14.54 9.80
CA ALA A 219 -3.05 -15.07 9.44
C ALA A 219 -4.10 -13.95 9.43
N LEU A 220 -5.03 -14.00 8.49
CA LEU A 220 -6.05 -12.96 8.33
C LEU A 220 -6.95 -12.82 9.56
N ASP A 221 -7.26 -13.92 10.25
CA ASP A 221 -8.04 -13.91 11.49
C ASP A 221 -7.30 -13.22 12.65
N GLU A 222 -5.97 -13.37 12.71
CA GLU A 222 -5.12 -12.68 13.67
C GLU A 222 -5.13 -11.16 13.42
N VAL A 223 -4.96 -10.75 12.15
CA VAL A 223 -5.01 -9.35 11.75
C VAL A 223 -6.38 -8.74 12.05
N ALA A 224 -7.46 -9.45 11.72
CA ALA A 224 -8.82 -8.99 11.99
C ALA A 224 -9.09 -8.82 13.49
N ARG A 225 -8.68 -9.77 14.34
CA ARG A 225 -8.79 -9.61 15.80
C ARG A 225 -8.01 -8.42 16.32
N ALA A 226 -6.83 -8.16 15.78
CA ALA A 226 -5.99 -7.03 16.22
C ALA A 226 -6.61 -5.67 15.88
N HIS A 227 -7.31 -5.57 14.74
CA HIS A 227 -7.72 -4.27 14.19
C HIS A 227 -9.23 -4.01 14.19
N LEU A 228 -10.07 -5.03 14.35
CA LEU A 228 -11.53 -4.92 14.28
C LEU A 228 -12.24 -5.32 15.58
N ALA A 229 -11.53 -5.80 16.60
CA ALA A 229 -12.16 -6.13 17.87
C ALA A 229 -12.64 -4.85 18.59
N ARG A 230 -13.94 -4.74 18.85
CA ARG A 230 -14.50 -3.79 19.80
C ARG A 230 -14.04 -4.20 21.20
N THR A 231 -13.18 -3.40 21.81
CA THR A 231 -12.92 -3.44 23.26
C THR A 231 -14.18 -3.11 24.04
#